data_AF-A0AAE4CVW6-F1
#
_entry.id   AF-A0AAE4CVW6-F1
#
_cell.length_a   1.000
_cell.length_b   1.000
_cell.length_c   1.000
_cell.angle_alpha   90.00
_cell.angle_beta   90.00
_cell.angle_gamma   90.00
#
_symmetry.space_group_name_H-M   'P 1'
#
loop_
_entity.id
_entity.type
_entity.pdbx_description
1 polymer ?
#
loop_
_entity_poly.entity_id
_entity_poly.type
_entity_poly.pdbx_seq_one_letter_code
_entity_poly.pdbx_strand_id
1 'polypeptide(L)'
;MPDDTPPVQHRPIPWTRHDHAVPDGFTVTPIAENKGFEVNGVCPGCGGRIRREWRYGSGNGYKGIFKHRQPPRPKPGPRTVRCCCGHFHADRPAEETLEGCGAYWMVNLP
;
A
#
# COMPACT_ATOMS: atom_id res chain seq x y z
N MET A 1 -23.94 -7.60 14.84
CA MET A 1 -24.02 -6.28 14.20
C MET A 1 -23.68 -6.48 12.73
N PRO A 2 -24.60 -6.27 11.78
CA PRO A 2 -24.21 -6.23 10.37
C PRO A 2 -23.26 -5.05 10.16
N ASP A 3 -22.20 -5.28 9.38
CA ASP A 3 -21.18 -4.29 9.05
C ASP A 3 -21.78 -3.26 8.07
N ASP A 4 -22.26 -2.12 8.60
CA ASP A 4 -22.82 -0.98 7.85
C ASP A 4 -21.75 -0.16 7.10
N THR A 5 -20.60 -0.76 6.77
CA THR A 5 -19.59 -0.10 5.94
C THR A 5 -20.16 0.07 4.53
N PRO A 6 -20.30 1.31 4.01
CA PRO A 6 -20.86 1.53 2.69
C PRO A 6 -20.08 0.73 1.63
N PRO A 7 -20.77 0.17 0.63
CA PRO A 7 -20.11 -0.56 -0.44
C PRO A 7 -19.14 0.39 -1.12
N VAL A 8 -17.87 0.00 -1.16
CA VAL A 8 -16.85 0.80 -1.83
C VAL A 8 -17.18 0.82 -3.32
N GLN A 9 -17.44 2.02 -3.84
CA GLN A 9 -17.80 2.22 -5.24
C GLN A 9 -16.52 2.18 -6.11
N HIS A 10 -16.10 0.97 -6.47
CA HIS A 10 -15.08 0.79 -7.50
C HIS A 10 -15.64 1.20 -8.86
N ARG A 11 -14.91 2.05 -9.59
CA ARG A 11 -15.28 2.57 -10.90
C ARG A 11 -14.40 1.93 -11.98
N PRO A 12 -15.00 1.39 -13.07
CA PRO A 12 -14.24 0.91 -14.22
C PRO A 12 -13.72 2.11 -15.00
N ILE A 13 -12.48 2.50 -14.73
CA ILE A 13 -11.81 3.61 -15.41
C ILE A 13 -10.72 3.09 -16.36
N PRO A 14 -10.37 3.82 -17.43
CA PRO A 14 -9.21 3.52 -18.24
C PRO A 14 -7.94 3.45 -17.39
N TRP A 15 -6.98 2.65 -17.82
CA TRP A 15 -5.66 2.66 -17.17
C TRP A 15 -5.01 4.01 -17.45
N THR A 16 -4.52 4.70 -16.41
CA THR A 16 -3.74 5.92 -16.58
C THR A 16 -2.76 6.05 -15.43
N ARG A 17 -1.48 6.23 -15.76
CA ARG A 17 -0.46 6.58 -14.77
C ARG A 17 -0.74 8.00 -14.27
N HIS A 18 -1.16 8.12 -13.02
CA HIS A 18 -1.51 9.41 -12.43
C HIS A 18 -1.07 9.49 -10.96
N ASP A 19 -0.41 10.59 -10.62
CA ASP A 19 -0.02 10.90 -9.24
C ASP A 19 -1.15 11.65 -8.53
N HIS A 20 -1.59 11.14 -7.39
CA HIS A 20 -2.57 11.80 -6.53
C HIS A 20 -1.93 12.52 -5.33
N ALA A 21 -0.61 12.71 -5.33
CA ALA A 21 0.14 13.39 -4.26
C ALA A 21 -0.09 12.74 -2.89
N VAL A 22 -0.56 13.49 -1.88
CA VAL A 22 -0.84 12.98 -0.52
C VAL A 22 -2.35 13.08 -0.26
N PRO A 23 -3.15 12.10 -0.70
CA PRO A 23 -4.59 12.12 -0.50
C PRO A 23 -4.97 11.85 0.96
N ASP A 24 -6.08 12.46 1.40
CA ASP A 24 -6.69 12.19 2.69
C ASP A 24 -7.43 10.84 2.71
N GLY A 25 -7.83 10.37 3.90
CA GLY A 25 -8.70 9.20 4.06
C GLY A 25 -7.99 7.84 4.11
N PHE A 26 -6.68 7.84 4.37
CA PHE A 26 -5.91 6.61 4.63
C PHE A 26 -5.71 6.41 6.13
N THR A 27 -6.00 5.20 6.60
CA THR A 27 -5.76 4.79 7.98
C THR A 27 -4.45 4.01 8.03
N VAL A 28 -3.51 4.50 8.83
CA VAL A 28 -2.23 3.82 9.09
C VAL A 28 -2.28 3.19 10.47
N THR A 29 -2.23 1.86 10.54
CA THR A 29 -2.22 1.10 11.78
C THR A 29 -0.86 0.45 12.00
N PRO A 30 -0.27 0.53 13.20
CA PRO A 30 0.95 -0.22 13.51
C PRO A 30 0.64 -1.71 13.55
N ILE A 31 1.51 -2.52 12.97
CA ILE A 31 1.48 -3.98 13.08
C ILE A 31 2.28 -4.38 14.32
N ALA A 32 1.78 -5.39 15.05
CA ALA A 32 2.28 -5.91 16.32
C ALA A 32 3.77 -5.66 16.60
N GLU A 33 4.07 -5.20 17.82
CA GLU A 33 5.43 -4.92 18.31
C GLU A 33 6.20 -3.87 17.49
N ASN A 34 5.51 -2.94 16.82
CA ASN A 34 6.13 -1.96 15.92
C ASN A 34 7.04 -2.63 14.88
N LYS A 35 6.62 -3.79 14.37
CA LYS A 35 7.32 -4.50 13.29
C LYS A 35 6.84 -4.08 11.92
N GLY A 36 5.92 -3.13 11.83
CA GLY A 36 5.36 -2.71 10.56
C GLY A 36 4.26 -1.67 10.66
N PHE A 37 3.81 -1.23 9.49
CA PHE A 37 2.61 -0.43 9.32
C PHE A 37 1.71 -1.07 8.27
N GLU A 38 0.43 -1.12 8.56
CA GLU A 38 -0.61 -1.43 7.59
C GLU A 38 -1.31 -0.13 7.22
N VAL A 39 -1.47 0.12 5.92
CA VAL A 39 -2.21 1.23 5.37
C VAL A 39 -3.46 0.69 4.69
N ASN A 40 -4.61 1.18 5.14
CA ASN A 40 -5.91 0.88 4.58
C ASN A 40 -6.54 2.15 4.02
N GLY A 41 -7.27 2.03 2.91
CA GLY A 41 -7.99 3.16 2.32
C GLY A 41 -8.63 2.80 0.99
N VAL A 42 -8.98 3.83 0.22
CA VAL A 42 -9.54 3.69 -1.12
C VAL A 42 -8.63 4.35 -2.14
N CYS A 43 -8.48 3.73 -3.32
CA CYS A 43 -7.75 4.35 -4.41
C CYS A 43 -8.46 5.65 -4.83
N PRO A 44 -7.77 6.81 -4.86
CA PRO A 44 -8.38 8.08 -5.26
C PRO A 44 -8.81 8.11 -6.74
N GLY A 45 -8.22 7.27 -7.59
CA GLY A 45 -8.62 7.12 -8.99
C GLY A 45 -9.89 6.27 -9.14
N CYS A 46 -9.76 4.95 -8.95
CA CYS A 46 -10.85 4.01 -9.23
C CYS A 46 -11.77 3.75 -8.04
N GLY A 47 -11.47 4.24 -6.83
CA GLY A 47 -12.25 3.94 -5.63
C GLY A 47 -12.00 2.56 -5.04
N GLY A 48 -11.18 1.69 -5.64
CA GLY A 48 -10.94 0.34 -5.14
C GLY A 48 -10.32 0.30 -3.73
N ARG A 49 -10.74 -0.64 -2.88
CA ARG A 49 -10.14 -0.84 -1.55
C ARG A 49 -8.67 -1.22 -1.69
N ILE A 50 -7.83 -0.61 -0.87
CA ILE A 50 -6.42 -0.96 -0.77
C ILE A 50 -6.06 -1.34 0.66
N ARG A 51 -5.25 -2.38 0.78
CA ARG A 51 -4.58 -2.80 2.01
C ARG A 51 -3.12 -3.04 1.67
N ARG A 52 -2.22 -2.29 2.32
CA ARG A 52 -0.78 -2.38 2.09
C ARG A 52 -0.03 -2.48 3.39
N GLU A 53 0.83 -3.49 3.46
CA GLU A 53 1.60 -3.80 4.65
C GLU A 53 3.10 -3.56 4.38
N TRP A 54 3.71 -2.73 5.23
CA TRP A 54 5.16 -2.57 5.31
C TRP A 54 5.64 -3.25 6.58
N ARG A 55 6.35 -4.38 6.44
CA ARG A 55 7.04 -5.03 7.56
C ARG A 55 8.51 -4.60 7.60
N TYR A 56 9.00 -4.32 8.80
CA TYR A 56 10.38 -4.02 9.14
C TYR A 56 10.86 -5.10 10.13
N GLY A 57 11.70 -6.03 9.67
CA GLY A 57 12.08 -7.22 10.46
C GLY A 57 12.63 -8.34 9.58
N SER A 58 13.46 -9.20 10.15
CA SER A 58 14.53 -9.99 9.49
C SER A 58 14.11 -10.94 8.36
N GLY A 59 14.57 -10.67 7.13
CA GLY A 59 14.89 -11.73 6.20
C GLY A 59 16.16 -12.44 6.67
N ASN A 60 16.09 -13.73 7.00
CA ASN A 60 17.24 -14.54 7.33
C ASN A 60 18.30 -14.45 6.22
N GLY A 61 19.50 -13.96 6.59
CA GLY A 61 20.64 -13.88 5.70
C GLY A 61 21.93 -13.47 6.41
N TYR A 62 22.21 -14.02 7.59
CA TYR A 62 23.53 -13.89 8.21
C TYR A 62 24.16 -15.27 8.39
N LYS A 63 24.97 -15.69 7.42
CA LYS A 63 26.10 -16.58 7.73
C LYS A 63 27.14 -15.72 8.44
N GLY A 64 27.03 -15.59 9.76
CA GLY A 64 27.98 -14.81 10.54
C GLY A 64 27.66 -14.87 12.02
N ILE A 65 28.51 -15.58 12.76
CA ILE A 65 28.39 -15.90 14.20
C ILE A 65 28.49 -14.64 15.10
N PHE A 66 28.67 -13.45 14.50
CA PHE A 66 28.82 -12.20 15.23
C PHE A 66 28.10 -11.06 14.50
N LYS A 67 26.88 -10.71 14.95
CA LYS A 67 26.35 -9.33 14.98
C LYS A 67 24.95 -9.31 15.59
N HIS A 68 24.87 -8.96 16.88
CA HIS A 68 23.67 -8.42 17.51
C HIS A 68 23.34 -7.04 16.93
N ARG A 69 22.93 -6.97 15.66
CA ARG A 69 22.28 -5.76 15.14
C ARG A 69 20.81 -5.84 15.47
N GLN A 70 20.33 -4.87 16.25
CA GLN A 70 18.91 -4.65 16.50
C GLN A 70 18.14 -4.68 15.17
N PRO A 71 16.97 -5.33 15.11
CA PRO A 71 16.16 -5.35 13.90
C PRO A 71 15.89 -3.91 13.44
N PRO A 72 15.87 -3.65 12.12
CA PRO A 72 15.55 -2.32 11.62
C PRO A 72 14.16 -1.92 12.13
N ARG A 73 14.11 -0.80 12.86
CA ARG A 73 12.86 -0.22 13.34
C ARG A 73 12.09 0.40 12.15
N PRO A 74 10.75 0.44 12.19
CA PRO A 74 9.98 1.18 11.21
C PRO A 74 10.48 2.61 11.11
N LYS A 75 10.69 3.07 9.88
CA LYS A 75 11.09 4.46 9.62
C LYS A 75 9.85 5.27 9.30
N PRO A 76 9.57 6.37 10.03
CA PRO A 76 8.51 7.28 9.68
C PRO A 76 8.76 7.94 8.32
N GLY A 77 7.74 8.59 7.79
CA GLY A 77 7.83 9.42 6.60
C GLY A 77 7.11 8.85 5.39
N PRO A 78 7.28 9.51 4.23
CA PRO A 78 6.43 9.30 3.09
C PRO A 78 6.76 7.96 2.39
N ARG A 79 5.73 7.22 1.99
CA ARG A 79 5.84 5.97 1.20
C ARG A 79 4.92 6.02 0.01
N THR A 80 5.45 5.63 -1.15
CA THR A 80 4.65 5.51 -2.37
C THR A 80 3.77 4.28 -2.31
N VAL A 81 2.50 4.49 -2.61
CA VAL A 81 1.46 3.49 -2.74
C VAL A 81 0.96 3.51 -4.17
N ARG A 82 0.65 2.34 -4.71
CA ARG A 82 0.07 2.20 -6.04
C ARG A 82 -1.24 1.44 -5.93
N CYS A 83 -2.19 1.79 -6.80
CA CYS A 83 -3.45 1.07 -6.89
C CYS A 83 -3.19 -0.36 -7.33
N CYS A 84 -3.76 -1.31 -6.58
CA CYS A 84 -3.76 -2.73 -6.92
C CYS A 84 -5.15 -3.31 -6.70
N CYS A 85 -6.14 -2.73 -7.39
CA CYS A 85 -7.53 -3.15 -7.28
C CYS A 85 -7.80 -4.53 -7.91
N GLY A 86 -6.85 -5.12 -8.63
CA GLY A 86 -6.99 -6.46 -9.23
C GLY A 86 -7.93 -6.51 -10.43
N HIS A 87 -8.46 -5.36 -10.88
CA HIS A 87 -9.33 -5.31 -12.04
C HIS A 87 -8.52 -5.20 -13.34
N PHE A 88 -9.03 -5.84 -14.39
CA PHE A 88 -8.48 -5.73 -15.73
C PHE A 88 -8.70 -4.32 -16.28
N HIS A 89 -7.65 -3.74 -16.85
CA HIS A 89 -7.71 -2.49 -17.60
C HIS A 89 -7.14 -2.72 -19.00
N ALA A 90 -7.95 -2.48 -20.03
CA ALA A 90 -7.62 -2.78 -21.43
C ALA A 90 -6.39 -2.01 -21.94
N ASP A 91 -6.26 -0.74 -21.52
CA ASP A 91 -5.18 0.14 -21.95
C ASP A 91 -3.91 0.03 -21.08
N ARG A 92 -3.82 -1.00 -20.22
CA ARG A 92 -2.65 -1.20 -19.34
C ARG A 92 -1.44 -1.63 -20.18
N PRO A 93 -0.31 -0.90 -20.12
CA PRO A 93 0.92 -1.30 -20.80
C PRO A 93 1.44 -2.66 -20.31
N ALA A 94 2.07 -3.42 -21.21
CA ALA A 94 2.58 -4.76 -20.90
C ALA A 94 3.69 -4.76 -19.84
N GLU A 95 4.43 -3.65 -19.72
CA GLU A 95 5.48 -3.46 -18.72
C GLU A 95 4.95 -3.16 -17.31
N GLU A 96 3.66 -2.82 -17.15
CA GLU A 96 3.08 -2.56 -15.84
C GLU A 96 2.75 -3.88 -15.14
N THR A 97 3.51 -4.22 -14.10
CA THR A 97 3.38 -5.50 -13.39
C THR A 97 2.26 -5.52 -12.35
N LEU A 98 1.75 -4.35 -11.97
CA LEU A 98 0.68 -4.24 -10.98
C LEU A 98 -0.70 -4.24 -11.64
N GLU A 99 -1.57 -5.10 -11.13
CA GLU A 99 -2.98 -5.15 -11.51
C GLU A 99 -3.76 -4.03 -10.81
N GLY A 100 -3.78 -2.85 -11.42
CA GLY A 100 -4.56 -1.71 -10.95
C GLY A 100 -4.67 -0.61 -11.99
N CYS A 101 -5.35 0.49 -11.63
CA CYS A 101 -5.71 1.55 -12.59
C CYS A 101 -4.56 2.49 -12.99
N GLY A 102 -3.33 2.26 -12.49
CA GLY A 102 -2.16 3.12 -12.74
C GLY A 102 -2.01 4.30 -11.77
N ALA A 103 -3.00 4.54 -10.91
CA ALA A 103 -2.92 5.58 -9.87
C ALA A 103 -1.83 5.25 -8.83
N TYR A 104 -1.07 6.26 -8.44
CA TYR A 104 -0.12 6.20 -7.33
C TYR A 104 -0.17 7.46 -6.49
N TRP A 105 0.25 7.35 -5.23
CA TRP A 105 0.22 8.44 -4.25
C TRP A 105 1.20 8.18 -3.11
N MET A 106 1.35 9.14 -2.22
CA MET A 106 2.19 9.07 -1.03
C MET A 106 1.31 8.95 0.22
N VAL A 107 1.70 8.08 1.14
CA VAL A 107 1.12 8.00 2.48
C VAL A 107 2.24 8.27 3.49
N ASN A 108 1.96 9.14 4.46
CA ASN A 108 2.89 9.43 5.54
C ASN A 108 2.74 8.39 6.64
N LEU A 109 3.78 7.59 6.85
CA LEU A 109 3.85 6.67 7.99
C LEU A 109 4.29 7.44 9.25
N PRO A 110 3.64 7.21 10.40
CA PRO A 110 3.96 7.88 11.65
C PRO A 110 5.29 7.43 12.26
#